data_AF-A0A7S1S592-F1
#
_entry.id   AF-A0A7S1S592-F1
#
_cell.length_a   1.000
_cell.length_b   1.000
_cell.length_c   1.000
_cell.angle_alpha   90.00
_cell.angle_beta   90.00
_cell.angle_gamma   90.00
#
_symmetry.space_group_name_H-M   'P 1'
#
loop_
_entity.id
_entity.type
_entity.pdbx_description
1 polymer ?
#
loop_
_entity_poly.entity_id
_entity_poly.type
_entity_poly.pdbx_seq_one_letter_code
_entity_poly.pdbx_strand_id
1 'polypeptide(L)'
;QGQVAEICFRLPGAMWSFLRGSDFGRVRPDKDPYDPAKPEYVRRATPEEVEELYLEMLEKQASRLERFLLSSRGILAMELVKHYEAVLQDLRQSSDSRRAQFAPGHTPGSGAGTPPKPSCNGASLATAWSHIGPSDARRCSDPPEDSGEAGGR
;
A
#
# COMPACT_ATOMS: atom_id res chain seq x y z
N GLN A 1 -33.44 -21.29 -17.93
CA GLN A 1 -32.26 -22.18 -17.84
C GLN A 1 -31.04 -21.32 -18.13
N GLY A 2 -30.45 -20.73 -17.09
CA GLY A 2 -29.30 -19.83 -17.21
C GLY A 2 -28.04 -20.58 -16.80
N GLN A 3 -27.13 -20.80 -17.75
CA GLN A 3 -25.81 -21.33 -17.46
C GLN A 3 -25.00 -20.24 -16.74
N VAL A 4 -24.80 -20.39 -15.45
CA VAL A 4 -23.83 -19.62 -14.69
C VAL A 4 -22.47 -20.18 -15.06
N ALA A 5 -21.76 -19.50 -15.96
CA ALA A 5 -20.38 -19.83 -16.25
C ALA A 5 -19.55 -19.50 -15.00
N GLU A 6 -19.21 -20.53 -14.22
CA GLU A 6 -18.11 -20.45 -13.26
C GLU A 6 -16.84 -20.11 -14.04
N ILE A 7 -16.48 -18.83 -14.06
CA ILE A 7 -15.13 -18.39 -14.42
C ILE A 7 -14.24 -18.71 -13.23
N CYS A 8 -13.95 -20.00 -13.06
CA CYS A 8 -12.77 -20.43 -12.33
C CYS A 8 -11.57 -19.89 -13.11
N PHE A 9 -10.95 -18.82 -12.61
CA PHE A 9 -9.58 -18.46 -12.99
C PHE A 9 -8.65 -19.59 -12.52
N ARG A 10 -8.65 -20.68 -13.27
CA ARG A 10 -7.66 -21.74 -13.20
C ARG A 10 -6.37 -21.16 -13.74
N LEU A 11 -5.66 -20.42 -12.88
CA LEU A 11 -4.27 -20.11 -13.12
C LEU A 11 -3.57 -21.44 -13.42
N PRO A 12 -2.95 -21.62 -14.60
CA PRO A 12 -2.21 -22.85 -14.88
C PRO A 12 -1.14 -22.99 -13.80
N GLY A 13 -1.27 -24.05 -13.00
CA GLY A 13 -0.39 -24.40 -11.87
C GLY A 13 1.01 -24.86 -12.30
N ALA A 14 1.63 -24.19 -13.27
CA ALA A 14 2.89 -24.61 -13.86
C ALA A 14 3.86 -23.44 -14.16
N MET A 15 3.75 -22.30 -13.47
CA MET A 15 4.67 -21.18 -13.66
C MET A 15 5.42 -20.74 -12.39
N TRP A 16 5.48 -21.61 -11.37
CA TRP A 16 6.34 -21.42 -10.21
C TRP A 16 7.66 -22.22 -10.29
N SER A 17 7.84 -23.04 -11.33
CA SER A 17 9.05 -23.85 -11.51
C SER A 17 10.21 -23.10 -12.19
N PHE A 18 10.00 -21.86 -12.65
CA PHE A 18 11.02 -21.08 -13.36
C PHE A 18 11.91 -20.21 -12.45
N LEU A 19 11.74 -20.29 -11.12
CA LEU A 19 12.60 -19.61 -10.12
C LEU A 19 13.39 -20.61 -9.26
N ARG A 20 13.79 -21.75 -9.81
CA ARG A 20 14.71 -22.68 -9.14
C ARG A 20 15.73 -23.19 -10.15
N GLY A 21 16.65 -22.33 -10.56
CA GLY A 21 17.69 -22.72 -11.49
C GLY A 21 18.49 -21.61 -12.15
N SER A 22 18.38 -20.35 -11.71
CA SER A 22 19.47 -19.42 -11.99
C SER A 22 20.61 -19.79 -11.05
N ASP A 23 21.57 -20.51 -11.60
CA ASP A 23 22.98 -20.37 -11.24
C ASP A 23 23.34 -18.89 -11.36
N PHE A 24 22.94 -18.10 -10.37
CA PHE A 24 23.56 -16.82 -10.08
C PHE A 24 25.02 -17.17 -9.86
N GLY A 25 25.81 -16.94 -10.91
CA GLY A 25 27.25 -17.12 -10.89
C GLY A 25 27.74 -16.60 -9.56
N ARG A 26 28.37 -17.48 -8.80
CA ARG A 26 28.91 -17.21 -7.46
C ARG A 26 29.98 -16.13 -7.60
N VAL A 27 29.55 -14.87 -7.74
CA VAL A 27 30.39 -13.70 -7.56
C VAL A 27 30.89 -13.84 -6.14
N ARG A 28 32.21 -13.99 -5.99
CA ARG A 28 32.82 -14.01 -4.67
C ARG A 28 32.39 -12.72 -3.97
N PRO A 29 31.67 -12.77 -2.84
CA PRO A 29 31.18 -11.59 -2.12
C PRO A 29 32.33 -10.91 -1.36
N ASP A 30 33.55 -10.95 -1.91
CA ASP A 30 34.69 -10.30 -1.31
C ASP A 30 34.73 -8.85 -1.80
N LYS A 31 34.08 -8.01 -0.99
CA LYS A 31 34.24 -6.54 -0.88
C LYS A 31 33.36 -5.69 -1.79
N ASP A 32 32.04 -5.85 -1.75
CA ASP A 32 31.18 -4.67 -1.90
C ASP A 32 30.94 -4.06 -0.51
N PRO A 33 31.59 -2.93 -0.15
CA PRO A 33 31.36 -2.27 1.13
C PRO A 33 29.97 -1.59 1.21
N TYR A 34 29.26 -1.49 0.08
CA TYR A 34 27.91 -0.92 0.02
C TYR A 34 26.91 -1.83 0.73
N ASP A 35 26.38 -1.33 1.84
CA ASP A 35 25.30 -1.96 2.57
C ASP A 35 24.14 -0.97 2.61
N PRO A 36 23.07 -1.16 1.83
CA PRO A 36 21.98 -0.19 1.75
C PRO A 36 21.21 -0.03 3.08
N ALA A 37 21.39 -0.93 4.04
CA ALA A 37 20.82 -0.81 5.38
C ALA A 37 21.66 0.09 6.32
N LYS A 38 22.91 0.40 5.97
CA LYS A 38 23.76 1.31 6.75
C LYS A 38 23.26 2.76 6.62
N PRO A 39 23.12 3.50 7.74
CA PRO A 39 22.54 4.83 7.74
C PRO A 39 23.35 5.85 6.93
N GLU A 40 24.65 5.62 6.74
CA GLU A 40 25.52 6.48 5.92
C GLU A 40 25.08 6.53 4.45
N TYR A 41 24.32 5.54 3.97
CA TYR A 41 23.77 5.49 2.61
C TYR A 41 22.29 5.92 2.54
N VAL A 42 21.67 6.26 3.67
CA VAL A 42 20.26 6.68 3.73
C VAL A 42 20.19 8.20 3.82
N ARG A 43 19.75 8.84 2.73
CA ARG A 43 19.44 10.28 2.72
C ARG A 43 18.00 10.51 3.15
N ARG A 44 17.75 11.60 3.89
CA ARG A 44 16.39 12.08 4.15
C ARG A 44 15.72 12.53 2.84
N ALA A 45 14.49 12.08 2.62
CA ALA A 45 13.69 12.55 1.51
C ALA A 45 13.38 14.05 1.68
N THR A 46 13.41 14.80 0.58
CA THR A 46 12.92 16.19 0.59
C THR A 46 11.39 16.20 0.63
N PRO A 47 10.75 17.29 1.08
CA PRO A 47 9.29 17.40 1.08
C PRO A 47 8.67 17.14 -0.30
N GLU A 48 9.34 17.59 -1.36
CA GLU A 48 8.90 17.41 -2.74
C GLU A 48 8.96 15.93 -3.15
N GLU A 49 10.05 15.23 -2.80
CA GLU A 49 10.20 13.79 -3.05
C GLU A 49 9.14 12.96 -2.31
N VAL A 50 8.82 13.36 -1.06
CA VAL A 50 7.77 12.69 -0.27
C VAL A 50 6.40 12.89 -0.92
N GLU A 51 6.11 14.09 -1.39
CA GLU A 51 4.82 14.39 -2.02
C GLU A 51 4.68 13.71 -3.38
N GLU A 52 5.75 13.67 -4.18
CA GLU A 52 5.76 12.94 -5.46
C GLU A 52 5.46 11.45 -5.24
N LEU A 53 6.12 10.83 -4.25
CA LEU A 53 5.86 9.43 -3.89
C LEU A 53 4.41 9.23 -3.42
N TYR A 54 3.87 10.19 -2.65
CA TYR A 54 2.50 10.13 -2.18
C TYR A 54 1.49 10.22 -3.33
N LEU A 55 1.71 11.13 -4.29
CA LEU A 55 0.90 11.25 -5.50
C LEU A 55 0.94 9.97 -6.33
N GLU A 56 2.13 9.39 -6.54
CA GLU A 56 2.29 8.13 -7.26
C GLU A 56 1.53 6.99 -6.57
N MET A 57 1.57 6.93 -5.25
CA MET A 57 0.82 5.96 -4.46
C MET A 57 -0.70 6.11 -4.66
N LEU A 58 -1.22 7.35 -4.62
CA LEU A 58 -2.65 7.61 -4.84
C LEU A 58 -3.09 7.20 -6.25
N GLU A 59 -2.30 7.50 -7.28
CA GLU A 59 -2.60 7.11 -8.66
C GLU A 59 -2.63 5.59 -8.83
N LYS A 60 -1.69 4.88 -8.19
CA LYS A 60 -1.67 3.41 -8.16
C LYS A 60 -2.90 2.84 -7.48
N GLN A 61 -3.32 3.42 -6.36
CA GLN A 61 -4.52 3.00 -5.63
C GLN A 61 -5.80 3.24 -6.47
N ALA A 62 -5.94 4.42 -7.06
CA ALA A 62 -7.06 4.74 -7.94
C ALA A 62 -7.12 3.78 -9.14
N SER A 63 -5.98 3.52 -9.79
CA SER A 63 -5.87 2.59 -10.92
C SER A 63 -6.23 1.15 -10.55
N ARG A 64 -5.87 0.71 -9.33
CA ARG A 64 -6.20 -0.63 -8.83
C ARG A 64 -7.70 -0.74 -8.54
N LEU A 65 -8.28 0.28 -7.92
CA LEU A 65 -9.71 0.34 -7.62
C LEU A 65 -10.54 0.36 -8.91
N GLU A 66 -10.13 1.15 -9.90
CA GLU A 66 -10.78 1.22 -11.21
C GLU A 66 -10.82 -0.15 -11.90
N ARG A 67 -9.66 -0.84 -11.95
CA ARG A 67 -9.58 -2.21 -12.50
C ARG A 67 -10.48 -3.19 -11.75
N PHE A 68 -10.51 -3.11 -10.43
CA PHE A 68 -11.38 -3.95 -9.60
C PHE A 68 -12.87 -3.71 -9.90
N LEU A 69 -13.27 -2.45 -10.06
CA LEU A 69 -14.66 -2.12 -10.40
C LEU A 69 -15.03 -2.64 -11.79
N LEU A 70 -14.14 -2.48 -12.77
CA LEU A 70 -14.37 -2.99 -14.13
C LEU A 70 -14.53 -4.52 -14.14
N SER A 71 -13.70 -5.26 -13.40
CA SER A 71 -13.79 -6.72 -13.35
C SER A 71 -14.98 -7.24 -12.55
N SER A 72 -15.53 -6.44 -11.64
CA SER A 72 -16.52 -6.87 -10.65
C SER A 72 -17.92 -6.28 -10.90
N ARG A 73 -18.09 -5.52 -12.01
CA ARG A 73 -19.33 -4.86 -12.44
C ARG A 73 -20.36 -5.92 -12.89
N GLY A 74 -21.04 -6.53 -11.94
CA GLY A 74 -21.99 -7.63 -12.16
C GLY A 74 -22.02 -8.62 -11.00
N ILE A 75 -20.97 -8.65 -10.19
CA ILE A 75 -20.90 -9.42 -8.94
C ILE A 75 -21.24 -8.53 -7.74
N LEU A 76 -20.80 -7.26 -7.78
CA LEU A 76 -21.02 -6.31 -6.71
C LEU A 76 -22.44 -5.74 -6.72
N ALA A 77 -22.98 -5.52 -5.52
CA ALA A 77 -24.20 -4.74 -5.33
C ALA A 77 -24.02 -3.31 -5.86
N MET A 78 -25.07 -2.74 -6.45
CA MET A 78 -25.02 -1.41 -7.07
C MET A 78 -24.67 -0.29 -6.09
N GLU A 79 -25.07 -0.42 -4.83
CA GLU A 79 -24.71 0.54 -3.78
C GLU A 79 -23.20 0.56 -3.51
N LEU A 80 -22.56 -0.62 -3.49
CA LEU A 80 -21.12 -0.74 -3.33
C LEU A 80 -20.37 -0.17 -4.53
N VAL A 81 -20.86 -0.42 -5.75
CA VAL A 81 -20.26 0.16 -6.96
C VAL A 81 -20.29 1.68 -6.89
N LYS A 82 -21.44 2.28 -6.57
CA LYS A 82 -21.57 3.73 -6.39
C LYS A 82 -20.64 4.28 -5.30
N HIS A 83 -20.53 3.57 -4.18
CA HIS A 83 -19.63 3.97 -3.10
C HIS A 83 -18.17 3.99 -3.56
N TYR A 84 -17.70 2.94 -4.24
CA TYR A 84 -16.34 2.89 -4.73
C TYR A 84 -16.07 3.87 -5.88
N GLU A 85 -17.06 4.17 -6.72
CA GLU A 85 -16.97 5.25 -7.71
C GLU A 85 -16.77 6.62 -7.02
N ALA A 86 -17.47 6.88 -5.92
CA ALA A 86 -17.27 8.09 -5.12
C ALA A 86 -15.87 8.13 -4.49
N VAL A 87 -15.41 7.04 -3.90
CA VAL A 87 -14.04 6.94 -3.35
C VAL A 87 -12.99 7.17 -4.44
N LEU A 88 -13.21 6.66 -5.64
CA LEU A 88 -12.31 6.86 -6.78
C LEU A 88 -12.27 8.34 -7.19
N GLN A 89 -13.41 9.03 -7.17
CA GLN A 89 -13.48 10.46 -7.41
C GLN A 89 -12.72 11.26 -6.35
N ASP A 90 -12.90 10.93 -5.07
CA ASP A 90 -12.20 11.57 -3.96
C ASP A 90 -10.68 11.40 -4.07
N LEU A 91 -10.22 10.19 -4.41
CA LEU A 91 -8.79 9.91 -4.63
C LEU A 91 -8.21 10.79 -5.73
N ARG A 92 -8.92 10.92 -6.87
CA ARG A 92 -8.48 11.78 -7.99
C ARG A 92 -8.48 13.26 -7.61
N GLN A 93 -9.51 13.74 -6.93
CA GLN A 93 -9.56 15.13 -6.45
C GLN A 93 -8.44 15.44 -5.46
N SER A 94 -8.12 14.47 -4.59
CA SER A 94 -7.03 14.62 -3.62
C SER A 94 -5.67 14.70 -4.29
N SER A 95 -5.42 13.90 -5.34
CA SER A 95 -4.17 13.98 -6.11
C SER A 95 -4.07 15.28 -6.91
N ASP A 96 -5.17 15.72 -7.52
CA ASP A 96 -5.18 16.96 -8.31
C ASP A 96 -4.97 18.19 -7.43
N SER A 97 -5.63 18.24 -6.27
CA SER A 97 -5.48 19.33 -5.29
C SER A 97 -4.05 19.42 -4.77
N ARG A 98 -3.38 18.28 -4.54
CA ARG A 98 -1.98 18.23 -4.13
C ARG A 98 -1.06 18.66 -5.26
N ARG A 99 -1.25 18.15 -6.48
CA ARG A 99 -0.49 18.62 -7.65
C ARG A 99 -0.56 20.13 -7.85
N ALA A 100 -1.74 20.72 -7.66
CA ALA A 100 -1.90 22.17 -7.75
C ALA A 100 -1.11 22.94 -6.68
N GLN A 101 -0.97 22.40 -5.47
CA GLN A 101 -0.19 23.01 -4.38
C GLN A 101 1.32 22.99 -4.65
N PHE A 102 1.80 21.96 -5.34
CA PHE A 102 3.23 21.74 -5.59
C PHE A 102 3.66 22.03 -7.04
N ALA A 103 2.76 22.59 -7.86
CA ALA A 103 3.07 22.95 -9.24
C ALA A 103 4.20 24.00 -9.29
N PRO A 104 5.30 23.75 -10.02
CA PRO A 104 6.41 24.68 -10.15
C PRO A 104 5.97 25.89 -10.98
N GLY A 105 5.45 26.90 -10.30
CA GLY A 105 4.84 28.07 -10.94
C GLY A 105 3.83 28.79 -10.06
N HIS A 106 3.33 28.17 -8.99
CA HIS A 106 2.61 28.90 -7.97
C HIS A 106 3.63 29.61 -7.05
N THR A 107 4.19 30.73 -7.51
CA THR A 107 4.64 31.74 -6.57
C THR A 107 3.37 32.26 -5.90
N PRO A 108 3.15 32.00 -4.60
CA PRO A 108 2.13 32.74 -3.88
C PRO A 108 2.62 34.18 -3.96
N GLY A 109 1.86 35.01 -4.67
CA GLY A 109 2.20 36.41 -4.86
C GLY A 109 2.72 36.99 -3.54
N SER A 110 3.88 37.62 -3.62
CA SER A 110 4.55 38.39 -2.58
C SER A 110 3.64 39.54 -2.13
N GLY A 111 2.55 39.20 -1.45
CA GLY A 111 1.82 40.07 -0.57
C GLY A 111 2.46 39.88 0.79
N ALA A 112 3.16 40.92 1.24
CA ALA A 112 3.73 41.03 2.57
C ALA A 112 2.63 40.99 3.64
N GLY A 113 2.03 39.83 3.85
CA GLY A 113 1.16 39.52 4.98
C GLY A 113 2.02 38.87 6.04
N THR A 114 2.30 39.61 7.11
CA THR A 114 2.94 39.11 8.31
C THR A 114 2.30 37.78 8.70
N PRO A 115 3.06 36.67 8.89
CA PRO A 115 2.46 35.40 9.27
C PRO A 115 1.72 35.60 10.60
N PRO A 116 0.42 35.26 10.69
CA PRO A 116 -0.27 35.30 11.97
C PRO A 116 0.46 34.33 12.89
N LYS A 117 0.99 34.87 14.00
CA LYS A 117 1.55 34.07 15.09
C LYS A 117 0.55 32.96 15.41
N PRO A 118 0.92 31.68 15.35
CA PRO A 118 0.08 30.63 15.89
C PRO A 118 -0.08 30.91 17.39
N SER A 119 -1.27 31.41 17.77
CA SER A 119 -1.66 31.53 19.17
C SER A 119 -1.81 30.12 19.70
N CYS A 120 -0.74 29.60 20.28
CA CYS A 120 -0.73 28.37 21.06
C CYS A 120 -1.52 28.58 22.34
N ASN A 121 -2.85 28.63 22.21
CA ASN A 121 -3.73 28.35 23.33
C ASN A 121 -3.57 26.85 23.60
N GLY A 122 -2.82 26.53 24.65
CA GLY A 122 -2.45 25.18 25.02
C GLY A 122 -3.67 24.29 25.23
N ALA A 123 -4.00 23.50 24.22
CA ALA A 123 -4.73 22.26 24.39
C ALA A 123 -3.74 21.13 24.09
N SER A 124 -3.16 20.61 25.16
CA SER A 124 -2.28 19.44 25.16
C SER A 124 -2.97 18.26 24.46
N LEU A 125 -2.50 17.91 23.26
CA LEU A 125 -2.91 16.69 22.54
C LEU A 125 -2.16 15.44 23.03
N ALA A 126 -1.53 15.49 24.21
CA ALA A 126 -0.73 14.40 24.74
C ALA A 126 -1.54 13.19 25.29
N THR A 127 -2.87 13.21 25.26
CA THR A 127 -3.68 12.22 26.00
C THR A 127 -4.37 11.15 25.13
N ALA A 128 -4.32 11.21 23.80
CA ALA A 128 -5.22 10.37 22.98
C ALA A 128 -4.69 8.98 22.55
N TRP A 129 -3.45 8.61 22.87
CA TRP A 129 -2.84 7.37 22.33
C TRP A 129 -2.68 6.22 23.34
N SER A 130 -3.17 6.38 24.59
CA SER A 130 -2.95 5.38 25.65
C SER A 130 -4.00 4.25 25.72
N HIS A 131 -4.92 4.13 24.76
CA HIS A 131 -6.00 3.14 24.82
C HIS A 131 -5.94 2.01 23.78
N ILE A 132 -4.91 1.95 22.93
CA ILE A 132 -4.67 0.75 22.10
C ILE A 132 -3.83 -0.22 22.95
N GLY A 133 -4.51 -0.88 23.88
CA GLY A 133 -3.96 -2.06 24.55
C GLY A 133 -3.78 -3.20 23.54
N PRO A 134 -2.83 -4.11 23.78
CA PRO A 134 -2.64 -5.31 22.96
C PRO A 134 -3.80 -6.29 23.19
N SER A 135 -4.93 -6.06 22.52
CA SER A 135 -5.98 -7.07 22.41
C SER A 135 -5.74 -7.93 21.17
N ASP A 136 -5.67 -9.23 21.43
CA ASP A 136 -5.66 -10.33 20.47
C ASP A 136 -4.40 -10.50 19.63
N ALA A 137 -3.31 -10.83 20.31
CA ALA A 137 -2.43 -11.89 19.81
C ALA A 137 -3.30 -13.14 19.59
N ARG A 138 -3.80 -13.30 18.35
CA ARG A 138 -4.45 -14.51 17.90
C ARG A 138 -3.51 -15.67 18.19
N ARG A 139 -3.90 -16.46 19.18
CA ARG A 139 -3.36 -17.77 19.50
C ARG A 139 -3.28 -18.56 18.19
N CYS A 140 -2.08 -18.74 17.65
CA CYS A 140 -1.84 -19.76 16.65
C CYS A 140 -2.18 -21.08 17.32
N SER A 141 -3.35 -21.63 17.02
CA SER A 141 -3.66 -23.00 17.37
C SER A 141 -2.66 -23.88 16.66
N ASP A 142 -1.84 -24.60 17.43
CA ASP A 142 -0.94 -25.61 16.91
C ASP A 142 -1.74 -26.61 16.04
N PRO A 143 -1.21 -27.01 14.87
CA PRO A 143 -1.84 -28.05 14.07
C PRO A 143 -1.81 -29.38 14.87
N PRO A 144 -2.88 -30.19 14.79
CA PRO A 144 -2.89 -31.50 15.43
C PRO A 144 -1.81 -32.39 14.81
N GLU A 145 -0.98 -32.98 15.66
CA GLU A 145 0.02 -33.97 15.26
C GLU A 145 -0.70 -35.21 14.70
N ASP A 146 -0.53 -35.42 13.40
CA ASP A 146 -0.93 -36.63 12.70
C ASP A 146 -0.05 -37.79 13.18
N SER A 147 -0.56 -38.52 14.16
CA SER A 147 0.07 -39.72 14.70
C SER A 147 -0.03 -40.82 13.65
N GLY A 148 1.06 -41.01 12.91
CA GLY A 148 1.21 -42.11 11.97
C GLY A 148 0.96 -43.45 12.65
N GLU A 149 -0.15 -44.09 12.29
CA GLU A 149 -0.41 -45.47 12.64
C GLU A 149 0.19 -46.37 11.55
N ALA A 150 1.37 -46.89 11.86
CA ALA A 150 2.00 -47.98 11.15
C ALA A 150 1.21 -49.28 11.39
N GLY A 151 0.53 -49.76 10.36
CA GLY A 151 0.14 -51.17 10.22
C GLY A 151 0.55 -51.63 8.82
N GLY A 152 1.36 -52.65 8.60
CA GLY A 152 1.65 -53.80 9.44
C GLY A 152 1.05 -55.05 8.81
N ARG A 153 1.76 -55.57 7.80
CA ARG A 153 1.61 -56.84 7.06
C ARG A 153 0.63 -56.89 5.89
#